data_AF-A0A852KDM0-F1
#
_entry.id   AF-A0A852KDM0-F1
#
_cell.length_a   1.000
_cell.length_b   1.000
_cell.length_c   1.000
_cell.angle_alpha   90.00
_cell.angle_beta   90.00
_cell.angle_gamma   90.00
#
_symmetry.space_group_name_H-M   'P 1'
#
loop_
_entity.id
_entity.type
_entity.pdbx_description
1 polymer ?
#
loop_
_entity_poly.entity_id
_entity_poly.type
_entity_poly.pdbx_seq_one_letter_code
_entity_poly.pdbx_strand_id
1 'polypeptide(L)'
;SAAPTMASRSRISRLQEKETLRQLNDRLAVYIDKVRSLEKENSALQLRVSEREEVRGREASGLRAVYESELADARQALDDTARERARLQLELSKVRAEHEKLQDNYAKKDSDLNGAQMKVRELEAALSSKEAALAIAISDKESLEGGLENLKYQIGQLETALAAANEQLTNETLRKVDLENRCQTLIEDLEFRKNVYEKEINEVRRRHETHLVEATSGHKIEYEHKLAQALCDLREQHEAQMNLYKAELEQTYHDKLEHARLSSEMSNSVVNSVREELHESRVRIDNLSSHLNSLLNESRAWQDRVQELEDNLGEERESYRKILSEKEKELSEIRNQMQEQLNDYEQLLGVKLALDVEITAYRKLLEGEEERLKISSIPSSRVTVSRASSSRSVRTTKAKRKRTDVEESEASSSVSISHSASATGNVSIEEIDIDGKFIRLKNNSEQ
;
A
#
# COMPACT_ATOMS: atom_id res chain seq x y z
N SER A 1 -26.46 188.21 -230.65
CA SER A 1 -27.18 189.38 -231.18
C SER A 1 -28.33 189.71 -230.26
N ALA A 2 -28.61 191.00 -230.02
CA ALA A 2 -29.74 191.55 -229.22
C ALA A 2 -29.85 191.14 -227.73
N ALA A 3 -30.72 191.85 -226.99
CA ALA A 3 -30.97 191.79 -225.54
C ALA A 3 -32.42 191.29 -225.23
N PRO A 4 -32.87 191.08 -223.97
CA PRO A 4 -33.07 192.15 -222.95
C PRO A 4 -32.78 191.76 -221.47
N THR A 5 -33.16 192.62 -220.52
CA THR A 5 -32.99 192.52 -219.04
C THR A 5 -33.73 191.33 -218.40
N MET A 6 -33.36 190.73 -217.25
CA MET A 6 -32.40 191.00 -216.16
C MET A 6 -32.77 192.10 -215.11
N ALA A 7 -33.40 191.71 -213.99
CA ALA A 7 -33.46 192.49 -212.73
C ALA A 7 -33.90 191.71 -211.46
N SER A 8 -34.65 190.59 -211.60
CA SER A 8 -35.61 190.16 -210.57
C SER A 8 -35.25 188.94 -209.68
N ARG A 9 -34.31 188.07 -210.06
CA ARG A 9 -34.13 186.76 -209.38
C ARG A 9 -33.26 186.77 -208.10
N SER A 10 -32.35 187.73 -207.93
CA SER A 10 -31.33 187.68 -206.85
C SER A 10 -31.86 187.90 -205.43
N ARG A 11 -33.06 188.48 -205.26
CA ARG A 11 -33.69 188.64 -203.93
C ARG A 11 -34.21 187.33 -203.33
N ILE A 12 -34.67 186.40 -204.17
CA ILE A 12 -35.39 185.20 -203.72
C ILE A 12 -34.49 184.28 -202.90
N SER A 13 -33.23 184.10 -203.34
CA SER A 13 -32.25 183.21 -202.69
C SER A 13 -31.93 183.57 -201.23
N ARG A 14 -31.91 184.86 -200.87
CA ARG A 14 -31.50 185.31 -199.53
C ARG A 14 -32.59 185.20 -198.46
N LEU A 15 -33.87 185.05 -198.87
CA LEU A 15 -34.95 184.83 -197.90
C LEU A 15 -34.94 183.39 -197.38
N GLN A 16 -34.70 182.41 -198.27
CA GLN A 16 -34.70 180.99 -197.92
C GLN A 16 -33.62 180.63 -196.89
N GLU A 17 -32.39 181.18 -197.02
CA GLU A 17 -31.30 180.95 -196.04
C GLU A 17 -31.64 181.45 -194.63
N LYS A 18 -32.31 182.60 -194.51
CA LYS A 18 -32.68 183.15 -193.19
C LYS A 18 -33.77 182.30 -192.52
N GLU A 19 -34.64 181.70 -193.31
CA GLU A 19 -35.74 180.86 -192.84
C GLU A 19 -35.24 179.47 -192.39
N THR A 20 -34.27 178.87 -193.12
CA THR A 20 -33.62 177.62 -192.68
C THR A 20 -32.77 177.81 -191.43
N LEU A 21 -32.02 178.92 -191.31
CA LEU A 21 -31.27 179.26 -190.09
C LEU A 21 -32.19 179.45 -188.87
N ARG A 22 -33.39 180.02 -189.07
CA ARG A 22 -34.39 180.10 -188.00
C ARG A 22 -34.87 178.72 -187.57
N GLN A 23 -35.26 177.85 -188.52
CA GLN A 23 -35.66 176.47 -188.21
C GLN A 23 -34.55 175.65 -187.52
N LEU A 24 -33.28 175.93 -187.84
CA LEU A 24 -32.13 175.32 -187.17
C LEU A 24 -32.01 175.79 -185.71
N ASN A 25 -32.15 177.09 -185.45
CA ASN A 25 -32.13 177.65 -184.10
C ASN A 25 -33.34 177.22 -183.26
N ASP A 26 -34.55 177.16 -183.85
CA ASP A 26 -35.75 176.66 -183.17
C ASP A 26 -35.57 175.18 -182.78
N ARG A 27 -34.92 174.36 -183.63
CA ARG A 27 -34.48 172.99 -183.26
C ARG A 27 -33.42 172.97 -182.16
N LEU A 28 -32.40 173.83 -182.23
CA LEU A 28 -31.36 173.91 -181.20
C LEU A 28 -31.93 174.30 -179.83
N ALA A 29 -32.91 175.19 -179.76
CA ALA A 29 -33.61 175.52 -178.52
C ALA A 29 -34.30 174.29 -177.91
N VAL A 30 -35.04 173.52 -178.72
CA VAL A 30 -35.67 172.26 -178.29
C VAL A 30 -34.63 171.24 -177.82
N TYR A 31 -33.47 171.14 -178.48
CA TYR A 31 -32.37 170.28 -178.01
C TYR A 31 -31.76 170.78 -176.69
N ILE A 32 -31.55 172.09 -176.50
CA ILE A 32 -30.99 172.66 -175.27
C ILE A 32 -31.94 172.44 -174.08
N ASP A 33 -33.24 172.65 -174.26
CA ASP A 33 -34.21 172.40 -173.19
C ASP A 33 -34.40 170.88 -172.95
N LYS A 34 -34.25 170.03 -173.97
CA LYS A 34 -34.19 168.58 -173.76
C LYS A 34 -32.92 168.17 -172.97
N VAL A 35 -31.75 168.73 -173.29
CA VAL A 35 -30.52 168.52 -172.52
C VAL A 35 -30.70 168.98 -171.07
N ARG A 36 -31.24 170.18 -170.82
CA ARG A 36 -31.55 170.67 -169.46
C ARG A 36 -32.55 169.79 -168.71
N SER A 37 -33.52 169.20 -169.41
CA SER A 37 -34.44 168.21 -168.80
C SER A 37 -33.68 166.95 -168.38
N LEU A 38 -32.76 166.46 -169.22
CA LEU A 38 -31.94 165.28 -168.97
C LEU A 38 -30.88 165.55 -167.89
N GLU A 39 -30.31 166.74 -167.80
CA GLU A 39 -29.39 167.15 -166.73
C GLU A 39 -30.09 167.14 -165.37
N LYS A 40 -31.30 167.73 -165.28
CA LYS A 40 -32.13 167.69 -164.07
C LYS A 40 -32.53 166.26 -163.71
N GLU A 41 -32.99 165.47 -164.68
CA GLU A 41 -33.36 164.08 -164.50
C GLU A 41 -32.16 163.23 -164.03
N ASN A 42 -30.99 163.42 -164.62
CA ASN A 42 -29.74 162.76 -164.23
C ASN A 42 -29.29 163.18 -162.81
N SER A 43 -29.39 164.46 -162.43
CA SER A 43 -29.11 164.89 -161.05
C SER A 43 -30.08 164.29 -160.01
N ALA A 44 -31.36 164.14 -160.38
CA ALA A 44 -32.36 163.50 -159.53
C ALA A 44 -32.17 161.97 -159.45
N LEU A 45 -31.69 161.35 -160.51
CA LEU A 45 -31.28 159.94 -160.52
C LEU A 45 -30.01 159.72 -159.69
N GLN A 46 -29.02 160.61 -159.77
CA GLN A 46 -27.81 160.57 -158.93
C GLN A 46 -28.16 160.67 -157.44
N LEU A 47 -29.02 161.62 -157.05
CA LEU A 47 -29.51 161.73 -155.67
C LEU A 47 -30.21 160.44 -155.21
N ARG A 48 -31.12 159.89 -156.02
CA ARG A 48 -31.80 158.61 -155.74
C ARG A 48 -30.86 157.40 -155.68
N VAL A 49 -29.73 157.44 -156.40
CA VAL A 49 -28.67 156.42 -156.29
C VAL A 49 -27.95 156.58 -154.95
N SER A 50 -27.50 157.78 -154.59
CA SER A 50 -26.86 158.02 -153.28
C SER A 50 -27.79 157.71 -152.10
N GLU A 51 -29.07 158.08 -152.16
CA GLU A 51 -30.08 157.73 -151.15
C GLU A 51 -30.22 156.20 -151.02
N ARG A 52 -30.30 155.47 -152.14
CA ARG A 52 -30.36 154.00 -152.14
C ARG A 52 -29.07 153.34 -151.69
N GLU A 53 -27.91 153.97 -151.88
CA GLU A 53 -26.63 153.46 -151.43
C GLU A 53 -26.40 153.72 -149.93
N GLU A 54 -26.81 154.88 -149.42
CA GLU A 54 -26.87 155.13 -147.98
C GLU A 54 -27.85 154.19 -147.28
N VAL A 55 -29.07 154.00 -147.82
CA VAL A 55 -30.06 153.08 -147.25
C VAL A 55 -29.52 151.64 -147.26
N ARG A 56 -28.98 151.17 -148.39
CA ARG A 56 -28.32 149.85 -148.48
C ARG A 56 -27.15 149.72 -147.50
N GLY A 57 -26.39 150.79 -147.27
CA GLY A 57 -25.30 150.83 -146.28
C GLY A 57 -25.81 150.75 -144.83
N ARG A 58 -26.89 151.46 -144.51
CA ARG A 58 -27.56 151.40 -143.20
C ARG A 58 -28.20 150.03 -142.95
N GLU A 59 -28.87 149.46 -143.96
CA GLU A 59 -29.44 148.12 -143.94
C GLU A 59 -28.36 147.06 -143.74
N ALA A 60 -27.27 147.11 -144.52
CA ALA A 60 -26.14 146.19 -144.37
C ALA A 60 -25.44 146.32 -143.01
N SER A 61 -25.29 147.54 -142.48
CA SER A 61 -24.73 147.78 -141.15
C SER A 61 -25.69 147.32 -140.03
N GLY A 62 -27.00 147.46 -140.22
CA GLY A 62 -28.01 147.00 -139.26
C GLY A 62 -28.11 145.48 -139.21
N LEU A 63 -28.19 144.82 -140.38
CA LEU A 63 -28.11 143.36 -140.49
C LEU A 63 -26.81 142.82 -139.90
N ARG A 64 -25.67 143.48 -140.18
CA ARG A 64 -24.39 143.13 -139.58
C ARG A 64 -24.41 143.24 -138.05
N ALA A 65 -24.95 144.34 -137.51
CA ALA A 65 -25.03 144.52 -136.06
C ALA A 65 -25.93 143.45 -135.39
N VAL A 66 -27.08 143.12 -136.01
CA VAL A 66 -27.96 142.04 -135.53
C VAL A 66 -27.24 140.69 -135.56
N TYR A 67 -26.58 140.32 -136.67
CA TYR A 67 -25.80 139.09 -136.74
C TYR A 67 -24.60 139.07 -135.77
N GLU A 68 -23.95 140.21 -135.51
CA GLU A 68 -22.88 140.30 -134.52
C GLU A 68 -23.41 140.14 -133.09
N SER A 69 -24.63 140.59 -132.76
CA SER A 69 -25.30 140.27 -131.49
C SER A 69 -25.77 138.82 -131.40
N GLU A 70 -26.42 138.27 -132.43
CA GLU A 70 -26.86 136.87 -132.45
C GLU A 70 -25.67 135.90 -132.31
N LEU A 71 -24.52 136.22 -132.92
CA LEU A 71 -23.27 135.47 -132.75
C LEU A 71 -22.63 135.66 -131.36
N ALA A 72 -22.87 136.77 -130.67
CA ALA A 72 -22.43 136.98 -129.29
C ALA A 72 -23.30 136.15 -128.32
N ASP A 73 -24.61 136.24 -128.44
CA ASP A 73 -25.57 135.49 -127.62
C ASP A 73 -25.41 133.97 -127.81
N ALA A 74 -25.23 133.51 -129.06
CA ALA A 74 -24.96 132.11 -129.36
C ALA A 74 -23.63 131.60 -128.77
N ARG A 75 -22.59 132.45 -128.70
CA ARG A 75 -21.33 132.12 -128.02
C ARG A 75 -21.51 132.06 -126.51
N GLN A 76 -22.21 133.03 -125.92
CA GLN A 76 -22.47 133.03 -124.48
C GLN A 76 -23.27 131.78 -124.08
N ALA A 77 -24.32 131.42 -124.83
CA ALA A 77 -25.09 130.19 -124.60
C ALA A 77 -24.23 128.92 -124.74
N LEU A 78 -23.26 128.90 -125.67
CA LEU A 78 -22.30 127.80 -125.81
C LEU A 78 -21.36 127.72 -124.58
N ASP A 79 -20.82 128.84 -124.11
CA ASP A 79 -19.95 128.88 -122.94
C ASP A 79 -20.70 128.56 -121.62
N ASP A 80 -21.95 129.03 -121.49
CA ASP A 80 -22.83 128.74 -120.36
C ASP A 80 -23.16 127.23 -120.32
N THR A 81 -23.63 126.66 -121.43
CA THR A 81 -23.92 125.21 -121.52
C THR A 81 -22.65 124.34 -121.42
N ALA A 82 -21.48 124.83 -121.85
CA ALA A 82 -20.21 124.15 -121.62
C ALA A 82 -19.82 124.13 -120.13
N ARG A 83 -20.05 125.24 -119.40
CA ARG A 83 -19.84 125.32 -117.95
C ARG A 83 -20.83 124.44 -117.17
N GLU A 84 -22.10 124.40 -117.56
CA GLU A 84 -23.09 123.48 -116.98
C GLU A 84 -22.72 122.02 -117.25
N ARG A 85 -22.35 121.66 -118.49
CA ARG A 85 -21.88 120.33 -118.85
C ARG A 85 -20.66 119.90 -118.03
N ALA A 86 -19.68 120.78 -117.87
CA ALA A 86 -18.49 120.50 -117.06
C ALA A 86 -18.86 120.28 -115.58
N ARG A 87 -19.75 121.11 -115.03
CA ARG A 87 -20.28 120.95 -113.67
C ARG A 87 -21.01 119.61 -113.49
N LEU A 88 -21.95 119.28 -114.37
CA LEU A 88 -22.70 118.02 -114.33
C LEU A 88 -21.78 116.81 -114.50
N GLN A 89 -20.73 116.90 -115.31
CA GLN A 89 -19.73 115.85 -115.46
C GLN A 89 -18.90 115.64 -114.18
N LEU A 90 -18.57 116.72 -113.45
CA LEU A 90 -17.93 116.63 -112.13
C LEU A 90 -18.87 116.03 -111.08
N GLU A 91 -20.11 116.51 -110.98
CA GLU A 91 -21.14 115.98 -110.06
C GLU A 91 -21.41 114.49 -110.33
N LEU A 92 -21.53 114.08 -111.59
CA LEU A 92 -21.67 112.69 -112.02
C LEU A 92 -20.43 111.84 -111.67
N SER A 93 -19.22 112.38 -111.83
CA SER A 93 -17.98 111.67 -111.43
C SER A 93 -17.89 111.46 -109.92
N LYS A 94 -18.34 112.45 -109.13
CA LYS A 94 -18.42 112.36 -107.67
C LYS A 94 -19.44 111.30 -107.25
N VAL A 95 -20.65 111.32 -107.80
CA VAL A 95 -21.69 110.34 -107.48
C VAL A 95 -21.28 108.91 -107.86
N ARG A 96 -20.55 108.71 -108.97
CA ARG A 96 -19.94 107.40 -109.30
C ARG A 96 -18.94 106.95 -108.24
N ALA A 97 -17.99 107.81 -107.86
CA ALA A 97 -16.99 107.48 -106.83
C ALA A 97 -17.60 107.30 -105.42
N GLU A 98 -18.77 107.86 -105.15
CA GLU A 98 -19.55 107.62 -103.93
C GLU A 98 -20.32 106.28 -104.00
N HIS A 99 -20.90 105.96 -105.16
CA HIS A 99 -21.56 104.67 -105.40
C HIS A 99 -20.58 103.49 -105.34
N GLU A 100 -19.41 103.60 -105.97
CA GLU A 100 -18.34 102.59 -105.91
C GLU A 100 -17.92 102.31 -104.47
N LYS A 101 -17.69 103.36 -103.64
CA LYS A 101 -17.36 103.21 -102.22
C LYS A 101 -18.49 102.56 -101.41
N LEU A 102 -19.74 102.88 -101.71
CA LEU A 102 -20.89 102.25 -101.07
C LEU A 102 -21.02 100.77 -101.48
N GLN A 103 -20.77 100.43 -102.74
CA GLN A 103 -20.76 99.05 -103.22
C GLN A 103 -19.63 98.23 -102.58
N ASP A 104 -18.43 98.82 -102.47
CA ASP A 104 -17.28 98.24 -101.78
C ASP A 104 -17.56 97.95 -100.30
N ASN A 105 -18.21 98.90 -99.61
CA ASN A 105 -18.59 98.77 -98.20
C ASN A 105 -19.74 97.77 -98.02
N TYR A 106 -20.70 97.74 -98.93
CA TYR A 106 -21.78 96.77 -98.96
C TYR A 106 -21.23 95.35 -99.15
N ALA A 107 -20.35 95.11 -100.14
CA ALA A 107 -19.72 93.82 -100.38
C ALA A 107 -18.90 93.32 -99.18
N LYS A 108 -18.18 94.23 -98.49
CA LYS A 108 -17.51 93.92 -97.22
C LYS A 108 -18.53 93.50 -96.15
N LYS A 109 -19.64 94.22 -95.99
CA LYS A 109 -20.68 93.88 -95.00
C LYS A 109 -21.42 92.58 -95.30
N ASP A 110 -21.68 92.26 -96.56
CA ASP A 110 -22.21 90.95 -96.96
C ASP A 110 -21.18 89.83 -96.65
N SER A 111 -19.88 90.07 -96.85
CA SER A 111 -18.85 89.09 -96.47
C SER A 111 -18.74 88.90 -94.94
N ASP A 112 -18.81 89.98 -94.16
CA ASP A 112 -18.86 89.94 -92.69
C ASP A 112 -20.09 89.16 -92.20
N LEU A 113 -21.26 89.45 -92.79
CA LEU A 113 -22.55 88.85 -92.43
C LEU A 113 -22.59 87.36 -92.77
N ASN A 114 -22.11 86.95 -93.95
CA ASN A 114 -21.97 85.54 -94.31
C ASN A 114 -20.99 84.81 -93.37
N GLY A 115 -19.87 85.44 -93.03
CA GLY A 115 -18.91 84.91 -92.06
C GLY A 115 -19.49 84.76 -90.64
N ALA A 116 -20.38 85.68 -90.23
CA ALA A 116 -21.11 85.59 -88.97
C ALA A 116 -22.17 84.46 -89.00
N GLN A 117 -22.94 84.33 -90.09
CA GLN A 117 -23.93 83.26 -90.24
C GLN A 117 -23.30 81.86 -90.21
N MET A 118 -22.13 81.67 -90.82
CA MET A 118 -21.42 80.39 -90.75
C MET A 118 -21.00 80.05 -89.32
N LYS A 119 -20.46 81.02 -88.57
CA LYS A 119 -20.12 80.83 -87.14
C LYS A 119 -21.34 80.53 -86.27
N VAL A 120 -22.50 81.12 -86.56
CA VAL A 120 -23.75 80.79 -85.87
C VAL A 120 -24.12 79.33 -86.12
N ARG A 121 -24.12 78.86 -87.37
CA ARG A 121 -24.40 77.45 -87.72
C ARG A 121 -23.39 76.48 -87.10
N GLU A 122 -22.10 76.84 -87.05
CA GLU A 122 -21.06 76.06 -86.39
C GLU A 122 -21.32 75.94 -84.87
N LEU A 123 -21.76 77.02 -84.22
CA LEU A 123 -22.11 77.02 -82.80
C LEU A 123 -23.42 76.29 -82.50
N GLU A 124 -24.42 76.35 -83.39
CA GLU A 124 -25.68 75.58 -83.30
C GLU A 124 -25.44 74.07 -83.47
N ALA A 125 -24.57 73.68 -84.41
CA ALA A 125 -24.12 72.29 -84.57
C ALA A 125 -23.30 71.81 -83.36
N ALA A 126 -22.43 72.67 -82.81
CA ALA A 126 -21.70 72.36 -81.59
C ALA A 126 -22.65 72.20 -80.39
N LEU A 127 -23.62 73.10 -80.20
CA LEU A 127 -24.61 73.07 -79.13
C LEU A 127 -25.41 71.76 -79.17
N SER A 128 -26.04 71.46 -80.30
CA SER A 128 -26.84 70.24 -80.47
C SER A 128 -26.02 68.95 -80.29
N SER A 129 -24.74 68.94 -80.68
CA SER A 129 -23.84 67.81 -80.37
C SER A 129 -23.56 67.64 -78.87
N LYS A 130 -23.53 68.73 -78.09
CA LYS A 130 -23.38 68.70 -76.62
C LYS A 130 -24.68 68.35 -75.92
N GLU A 131 -25.82 68.82 -76.41
CA GLU A 131 -27.14 68.43 -75.90
C GLU A 131 -27.38 66.93 -76.09
N ALA A 132 -27.05 66.38 -77.27
CA ALA A 132 -27.10 64.93 -77.50
C ALA A 132 -26.16 64.14 -76.58
N ALA A 133 -24.92 64.61 -76.37
CA ALA A 133 -23.98 63.97 -75.46
C ALA A 133 -24.43 64.03 -73.99
N LEU A 134 -25.07 65.13 -73.57
CA LEU A 134 -25.67 65.27 -72.24
C LEU A 134 -26.87 64.35 -72.06
N ALA A 135 -27.74 64.21 -73.07
CA ALA A 135 -28.87 63.28 -73.04
C ALA A 135 -28.41 61.82 -72.86
N ILE A 136 -27.36 61.40 -73.58
CA ILE A 136 -26.75 60.07 -73.41
C ILE A 136 -26.20 59.90 -72.00
N ALA A 137 -25.43 60.87 -71.50
CA ALA A 137 -24.87 60.81 -70.15
C ALA A 137 -25.93 60.80 -69.03
N ILE A 138 -27.11 61.39 -69.27
CA ILE A 138 -28.26 61.29 -68.36
C ILE A 138 -28.86 59.88 -68.39
N SER A 139 -29.10 59.28 -69.56
CA SER A 139 -29.60 57.91 -69.64
C SER A 139 -28.62 56.87 -69.08
N ASP A 140 -27.31 57.08 -69.27
CA ASP A 140 -26.25 56.25 -68.68
C ASP A 140 -26.31 56.36 -67.15
N LYS A 141 -26.40 57.58 -66.60
CA LYS A 141 -26.56 57.84 -65.16
C LYS A 141 -27.80 57.14 -64.59
N GLU A 142 -28.96 57.30 -65.22
CA GLU A 142 -30.22 56.68 -64.78
C GLU A 142 -30.11 55.15 -64.78
N SER A 143 -29.46 54.55 -65.78
CA SER A 143 -29.22 53.11 -65.83
C SER A 143 -28.29 52.62 -64.71
N LEU A 144 -27.27 53.41 -64.36
CA LEU A 144 -26.34 53.12 -63.26
C LEU A 144 -26.99 53.31 -61.89
N GLU A 145 -27.86 54.31 -61.72
CA GLU A 145 -28.64 54.52 -60.49
C GLU A 145 -29.62 53.37 -60.27
N GLY A 146 -30.35 52.93 -61.31
CA GLY A 146 -31.17 51.72 -61.25
C GLY A 146 -30.35 50.45 -60.97
N GLY A 147 -29.14 50.34 -61.52
CA GLY A 147 -28.20 49.26 -61.19
C GLY A 147 -27.78 49.26 -59.72
N LEU A 148 -27.48 50.43 -59.15
CA LEU A 148 -27.15 50.61 -57.74
C LEU A 148 -28.34 50.33 -56.81
N GLU A 149 -29.56 50.65 -57.20
CA GLU A 149 -30.78 50.31 -56.45
C GLU A 149 -31.02 48.80 -56.42
N ASN A 150 -30.86 48.11 -57.56
CA ASN A 150 -30.93 46.66 -57.62
C ASN A 150 -29.86 45.98 -56.74
N LEU A 151 -28.62 46.50 -56.74
CA LEU A 151 -27.55 45.99 -55.87
C LEU A 151 -27.82 46.24 -54.38
N LYS A 152 -28.33 47.42 -54.00
CA LYS A 152 -28.77 47.71 -52.61
C LYS A 152 -29.88 46.75 -52.17
N TYR A 153 -30.84 46.47 -53.05
CA TYR A 153 -31.93 45.53 -52.78
C TYR A 153 -31.42 44.10 -52.57
N GLN A 154 -30.48 43.63 -53.42
CA GLN A 154 -29.81 42.34 -53.24
C GLN A 154 -29.01 42.27 -51.93
N ILE A 155 -28.31 43.34 -51.55
CA ILE A 155 -27.60 43.42 -50.26
C ILE A 155 -28.59 43.28 -49.10
N GLY A 156 -29.71 44.01 -49.10
CA GLY A 156 -30.74 43.88 -48.06
C GLY A 156 -31.40 42.49 -47.99
N GLN A 157 -31.57 41.81 -49.14
CA GLN A 157 -32.00 40.41 -49.17
C GLN A 157 -30.96 39.47 -48.54
N LEU A 158 -29.67 39.68 -48.80
CA LEU A 158 -28.59 38.87 -48.22
C LEU A 158 -28.40 39.15 -46.73
N GLU A 159 -28.54 40.40 -46.28
CA GLU A 159 -28.50 40.79 -44.86
C GLU A 159 -29.65 40.16 -44.07
N THR A 160 -30.88 40.18 -44.62
CA THR A 160 -32.04 39.53 -43.97
C THR A 160 -31.95 38.00 -43.98
N ALA A 161 -31.42 37.39 -45.04
CA ALA A 161 -31.14 35.96 -45.08
C ALA A 161 -30.04 35.55 -44.07
N LEU A 162 -28.98 36.36 -43.94
CA LEU A 162 -27.90 36.16 -42.96
C LEU A 162 -28.41 36.32 -41.52
N ALA A 163 -29.29 37.29 -41.26
CA ALA A 163 -29.93 37.46 -39.96
C ALA A 163 -30.77 36.23 -39.59
N ALA A 164 -31.59 35.73 -40.51
CA ALA A 164 -32.40 34.52 -40.30
C ALA A 164 -31.53 33.26 -40.10
N ALA A 165 -30.41 33.13 -40.84
CA ALA A 165 -29.48 32.02 -40.66
C ALA A 165 -28.76 32.07 -39.29
N ASN A 166 -28.39 33.27 -38.82
CA ASN A 166 -27.83 33.47 -37.49
C ASN A 166 -28.86 33.16 -36.39
N GLU A 167 -30.12 33.57 -36.57
CA GLU A 167 -31.20 33.24 -35.62
C GLU A 167 -31.41 31.72 -35.54
N GLN A 168 -31.49 31.03 -36.68
CA GLN A 168 -31.55 29.56 -36.75
C GLN A 168 -30.35 28.90 -36.06
N LEU A 169 -29.13 29.40 -36.29
CA LEU A 169 -27.94 28.91 -35.60
C LEU A 169 -28.03 29.10 -34.08
N THR A 170 -28.46 30.27 -33.59
CA THR A 170 -28.63 30.48 -32.14
C THR A 170 -29.67 29.53 -31.54
N ASN A 171 -30.80 29.33 -32.22
CA ASN A 171 -31.85 28.39 -31.80
C ASN A 171 -31.34 26.93 -31.76
N GLU A 172 -30.56 26.49 -32.74
CA GLU A 172 -29.95 25.15 -32.73
C GLU A 172 -28.83 25.00 -31.68
N THR A 173 -28.03 26.06 -31.42
CA THR A 173 -27.06 26.00 -30.31
C THR A 173 -27.74 25.91 -28.94
N LEU A 174 -28.88 26.59 -28.75
CA LEU A 174 -29.69 26.48 -27.54
C LEU A 174 -30.30 25.08 -27.41
N ARG A 175 -30.90 24.54 -28.48
CA ARG A 175 -31.40 23.14 -28.52
C ARG A 175 -30.31 22.12 -28.21
N LYS A 176 -29.09 22.32 -28.74
CA LYS A 176 -27.94 21.47 -28.45
C LYS A 176 -27.59 21.51 -26.96
N VAL A 177 -27.51 22.70 -26.35
CA VAL A 177 -27.22 22.86 -24.92
C VAL A 177 -28.32 22.24 -24.05
N ASP A 178 -29.61 22.41 -24.39
CA ASP A 178 -30.72 21.78 -23.67
C ASP A 178 -30.67 20.25 -23.73
N LEU A 179 -30.29 19.69 -24.88
CA LEU A 179 -30.09 18.25 -25.04
C LEU A 179 -28.85 17.74 -24.28
N GLU A 180 -27.74 18.48 -24.28
CA GLU A 180 -26.53 18.15 -23.52
C GLU A 180 -26.80 18.20 -22.01
N ASN A 181 -27.50 19.23 -21.52
CA ASN A 181 -27.98 19.31 -20.14
C ASN A 181 -28.86 18.11 -19.76
N ARG A 182 -29.83 17.75 -20.62
CA ARG A 182 -30.71 16.59 -20.38
C ARG A 182 -29.97 15.27 -20.41
N CYS A 183 -28.97 15.11 -21.28
CA CYS A 183 -28.08 13.95 -21.29
C CYS A 183 -27.26 13.86 -20.01
N GLN A 184 -26.73 14.99 -19.51
CA GLN A 184 -26.01 15.04 -18.24
C GLN A 184 -26.90 14.63 -17.06
N THR A 185 -28.13 15.15 -16.95
CA THR A 185 -29.10 14.71 -15.93
C THR A 185 -29.38 13.21 -16.02
N LEU A 186 -29.50 12.64 -17.23
CA LEU A 186 -29.73 11.20 -17.42
C LEU A 186 -28.50 10.35 -17.07
N ILE A 187 -27.28 10.87 -17.22
CA ILE A 187 -26.05 10.21 -16.76
C ILE A 187 -26.03 10.19 -15.22
N GLU A 188 -26.30 11.32 -14.58
CA GLU A 188 -26.36 11.44 -13.12
C GLU A 188 -27.47 10.54 -12.52
N ASP A 189 -28.64 10.46 -13.16
CA ASP A 189 -29.73 9.54 -12.80
C ASP A 189 -29.30 8.06 -12.90
N LEU A 190 -28.54 7.70 -13.93
CA LEU A 190 -28.03 6.34 -14.13
C LEU A 190 -26.92 5.99 -13.14
N GLU A 191 -26.04 6.93 -12.82
CA GLU A 191 -25.01 6.74 -11.79
C GLU A 191 -25.62 6.66 -10.40
N PHE A 192 -26.61 7.49 -10.07
CA PHE A 192 -27.40 7.37 -8.85
C PHE A 192 -28.04 5.98 -8.73
N ARG A 193 -28.70 5.49 -9.79
CA ARG A 193 -29.33 4.15 -9.80
C ARG A 193 -28.30 3.02 -9.66
N LYS A 194 -27.15 3.09 -10.34
CA LYS A 194 -26.03 2.15 -10.12
C LYS A 194 -25.58 2.15 -8.67
N ASN A 195 -25.34 3.32 -8.09
CA ASN A 195 -24.91 3.49 -6.71
C ASN A 195 -25.95 2.99 -5.68
N VAL A 196 -27.24 3.00 -6.02
CA VAL A 196 -28.31 2.36 -5.22
C VAL A 196 -28.24 0.83 -5.36
N TYR A 197 -28.23 0.29 -6.59
CA TYR A 197 -28.15 -1.16 -6.81
C TYR A 197 -26.87 -1.78 -6.23
N GLU A 198 -25.73 -1.09 -6.29
CA GLU A 198 -24.49 -1.55 -5.65
C GLU A 198 -24.61 -1.59 -4.11
N LYS A 199 -25.32 -0.63 -3.50
CA LYS A 199 -25.61 -0.67 -2.06
C LYS A 199 -26.54 -1.82 -1.72
N GLU A 200 -27.64 -2.00 -2.47
CA GLU A 200 -28.57 -3.13 -2.29
C GLU A 200 -27.86 -4.49 -2.42
N ILE A 201 -27.04 -4.66 -3.46
CA ILE A 201 -26.21 -5.86 -3.67
C ILE A 201 -25.24 -6.06 -2.51
N ASN A 202 -24.57 -5.00 -2.04
CA ASN A 202 -23.63 -5.11 -0.92
C ASN A 202 -24.33 -5.38 0.42
N GLU A 203 -25.53 -4.84 0.66
CA GLU A 203 -26.33 -5.23 1.82
C GLU A 203 -26.82 -6.68 1.76
N VAL A 204 -27.29 -7.15 0.60
CA VAL A 204 -27.69 -8.55 0.40
C VAL A 204 -26.50 -9.49 0.58
N ARG A 205 -25.32 -9.12 0.07
CA ARG A 205 -24.05 -9.83 0.33
C ARG A 205 -23.73 -9.85 1.83
N ARG A 206 -23.81 -8.72 2.54
CA ARG A 206 -23.57 -8.69 4.00
C ARG A 206 -24.58 -9.53 4.78
N ARG A 207 -25.87 -9.51 4.42
CA ARG A 207 -26.91 -10.36 5.04
C ARG A 207 -26.62 -11.85 4.82
N HIS A 208 -26.18 -12.22 3.62
CA HIS A 208 -25.80 -13.61 3.31
C HIS A 208 -24.50 -14.02 3.99
N GLU A 209 -23.51 -13.12 4.06
CA GLU A 209 -22.25 -13.30 4.81
C GLU A 209 -22.52 -13.48 6.31
N THR A 210 -23.38 -12.66 6.93
CA THR A 210 -23.76 -12.85 8.34
C THR A 210 -24.49 -14.17 8.55
N HIS A 211 -25.42 -14.58 7.68
CA HIS A 211 -26.07 -15.89 7.79
C HIS A 211 -25.11 -17.08 7.59
N LEU A 212 -24.08 -16.94 6.74
CA LEU A 212 -23.03 -17.95 6.60
C LEU A 212 -22.11 -18.00 7.84
N VAL A 213 -21.80 -16.85 8.45
CA VAL A 213 -21.04 -16.77 9.71
C VAL A 213 -21.86 -17.29 10.89
N GLU A 214 -23.16 -17.00 10.97
CA GLU A 214 -24.11 -17.56 11.95
C GLU A 214 -24.20 -19.08 11.79
N ALA A 215 -24.38 -19.59 10.57
CA ALA A 215 -24.43 -21.03 10.31
C ALA A 215 -23.09 -21.72 10.66
N THR A 216 -21.95 -21.19 10.23
CA THR A 216 -20.64 -21.80 10.50
C THR A 216 -20.22 -21.68 11.95
N SER A 217 -20.56 -20.58 12.65
CA SER A 217 -20.35 -20.47 14.10
C SER A 217 -21.29 -21.39 14.88
N GLY A 218 -22.55 -21.55 14.47
CA GLY A 218 -23.47 -22.55 15.03
C GLY A 218 -22.92 -23.98 14.90
N HIS A 219 -22.50 -24.38 13.70
CA HIS A 219 -21.83 -25.68 13.48
C HIS A 219 -20.57 -25.81 14.33
N LYS A 220 -19.74 -24.75 14.42
CA LYS A 220 -18.53 -24.75 15.25
C LYS A 220 -18.88 -24.96 16.74
N ILE A 221 -19.86 -24.24 17.28
CA ILE A 221 -20.32 -24.38 18.66
C ILE A 221 -20.89 -25.78 18.91
N GLU A 222 -21.63 -26.34 17.96
CA GLU A 222 -22.08 -27.74 18.02
C GLU A 222 -20.92 -28.74 18.04
N TYR A 223 -19.88 -28.54 17.21
CA TYR A 223 -18.70 -29.41 17.22
C TYR A 223 -17.88 -29.24 18.52
N GLU A 224 -17.69 -28.02 19.00
CA GLU A 224 -17.01 -27.74 20.28
C GLU A 224 -17.80 -28.32 21.46
N HIS A 225 -19.13 -28.25 21.46
CA HIS A 225 -19.99 -28.88 22.47
C HIS A 225 -19.90 -30.41 22.40
N LYS A 226 -20.05 -31.02 21.22
CA LYS A 226 -19.98 -32.49 21.06
C LYS A 226 -18.60 -33.03 21.43
N LEU A 227 -17.53 -32.30 21.13
CA LEU A 227 -16.16 -32.62 21.53
C LEU A 227 -15.96 -32.45 23.05
N ALA A 228 -16.44 -31.35 23.63
CA ALA A 228 -16.36 -31.12 25.08
C ALA A 228 -17.15 -32.19 25.87
N GLN A 229 -18.33 -32.57 25.38
CA GLN A 229 -19.13 -33.65 25.94
C GLN A 229 -18.38 -34.98 25.87
N ALA A 230 -17.86 -35.39 24.71
CA ALA A 230 -17.07 -36.62 24.59
C ALA A 230 -15.80 -36.61 25.47
N LEU A 231 -15.20 -35.45 25.71
CA LEU A 231 -14.07 -35.28 26.65
C LEU A 231 -14.50 -35.35 28.12
N CYS A 232 -15.72 -34.91 28.47
CA CYS A 232 -16.31 -35.15 29.79
C CYS A 232 -16.66 -36.63 29.97
N ASP A 233 -17.32 -37.26 29.00
CA ASP A 233 -17.67 -38.69 29.03
C ASP A 233 -16.40 -39.56 29.21
N LEU A 234 -15.31 -39.23 28.52
CA LEU A 234 -14.01 -39.89 28.70
C LEU A 234 -13.38 -39.64 30.08
N ARG A 235 -13.53 -38.44 30.65
CA ARG A 235 -13.06 -38.14 32.01
C ARG A 235 -13.88 -38.88 33.05
N GLU A 236 -15.20 -38.89 32.95
CA GLU A 236 -16.08 -39.66 33.83
C GLU A 236 -15.79 -41.17 33.73
N GLN A 237 -15.52 -41.70 32.52
CA GLN A 237 -15.08 -43.09 32.34
C GLN A 237 -13.72 -43.37 33.01
N HIS A 238 -12.74 -42.47 32.89
CA HIS A 238 -11.45 -42.64 33.55
C HIS A 238 -11.53 -42.44 35.08
N GLU A 239 -12.32 -41.50 35.58
CA GLU A 239 -12.58 -41.33 37.01
C GLU A 239 -13.34 -42.53 37.58
N ALA A 240 -14.32 -43.09 36.85
CA ALA A 240 -15.00 -44.33 37.22
C ALA A 240 -14.02 -45.52 37.24
N GLN A 241 -13.13 -45.66 36.25
CA GLN A 241 -12.06 -46.66 36.25
C GLN A 241 -11.12 -46.50 37.45
N MET A 242 -10.66 -45.28 37.74
CA MET A 242 -9.80 -45.00 38.90
C MET A 242 -10.51 -45.25 40.23
N ASN A 243 -11.81 -44.95 40.33
CA ASN A 243 -12.63 -45.25 41.50
C ASN A 243 -12.86 -46.77 41.68
N LEU A 244 -13.04 -47.51 40.59
CA LEU A 244 -13.10 -48.99 40.62
C LEU A 244 -11.76 -49.58 41.07
N TYR A 245 -10.63 -49.18 40.45
CA TYR A 245 -9.31 -49.63 40.90
C TYR A 245 -9.00 -49.24 42.36
N LYS A 246 -9.46 -48.06 42.81
CA LYS A 246 -9.35 -47.65 44.21
C LYS A 246 -10.20 -48.52 45.13
N ALA A 247 -11.43 -48.84 44.75
CA ALA A 247 -12.32 -49.73 45.52
C ALA A 247 -11.78 -51.17 45.57
N GLU A 248 -11.27 -51.70 44.45
CA GLU A 248 -10.57 -52.99 44.40
C GLU A 248 -9.33 -53.00 45.30
N LEU A 249 -8.51 -51.94 45.27
CA LEU A 249 -7.36 -51.81 46.17
C LEU A 249 -7.80 -51.76 47.64
N GLU A 250 -8.78 -50.91 47.98
CA GLU A 250 -9.36 -50.82 49.33
C GLU A 250 -9.93 -52.15 49.81
N GLN A 251 -10.59 -52.91 48.93
CA GLN A 251 -11.05 -54.27 49.23
C GLN A 251 -9.86 -55.21 49.49
N THR A 252 -8.82 -55.24 48.65
CA THR A 252 -7.66 -56.10 48.94
C THR A 252 -6.87 -55.67 50.18
N TYR A 253 -6.95 -54.39 50.60
CA TYR A 253 -6.42 -53.94 51.89
C TYR A 253 -7.30 -54.42 53.04
N HIS A 254 -8.63 -54.38 52.92
CA HIS A 254 -9.55 -54.93 53.90
C HIS A 254 -9.38 -56.46 54.05
N ASP A 255 -9.29 -57.20 52.95
CA ASP A 255 -9.05 -58.65 52.95
C ASP A 255 -7.71 -58.99 53.63
N LYS A 256 -6.65 -58.20 53.39
CA LYS A 256 -5.35 -58.35 54.08
C LYS A 256 -5.43 -58.03 55.57
N LEU A 257 -6.23 -57.04 55.96
CA LEU A 257 -6.46 -56.68 57.36
C LEU A 257 -7.28 -57.74 58.11
N GLU A 258 -8.34 -58.28 57.50
CA GLU A 258 -9.09 -59.41 58.07
C GLU A 258 -8.25 -60.70 58.08
N HIS A 259 -7.40 -60.97 57.08
CA HIS A 259 -6.44 -62.07 57.14
C HIS A 259 -5.40 -61.88 58.27
N ALA A 260 -4.87 -60.67 58.46
CA ALA A 260 -3.96 -60.35 59.57
C ALA A 260 -4.67 -60.46 60.94
N ARG A 261 -5.94 -60.07 61.01
CA ARG A 261 -6.79 -60.22 62.20
C ARG A 261 -7.06 -61.69 62.50
N LEU A 262 -7.55 -62.47 61.55
CA LEU A 262 -7.85 -63.90 61.71
C LEU A 262 -6.60 -64.71 62.07
N SER A 263 -5.45 -64.40 61.46
CA SER A 263 -4.17 -65.03 61.87
C SER A 263 -3.71 -64.60 63.26
N SER A 264 -4.01 -63.38 63.71
CA SER A 264 -3.83 -62.96 65.10
C SER A 264 -4.80 -63.67 66.06
N GLU A 265 -6.07 -63.84 65.69
CA GLU A 265 -7.07 -64.60 66.47
C GLU A 265 -6.67 -66.09 66.58
N MET A 266 -6.15 -66.69 65.51
CA MET A 266 -5.57 -68.05 65.52
C MET A 266 -4.26 -68.14 66.32
N SER A 267 -3.41 -67.10 66.31
CA SER A 267 -2.25 -67.05 67.19
C SER A 267 -2.67 -66.97 68.66
N ASN A 268 -3.73 -66.23 68.98
CA ASN A 268 -4.28 -66.12 70.33
C ASN A 268 -4.93 -67.44 70.80
N SER A 269 -5.60 -68.19 69.92
CA SER A 269 -6.17 -69.50 70.29
C SER A 269 -5.09 -70.53 70.61
N VAL A 270 -3.98 -70.57 69.86
CA VAL A 270 -2.80 -71.39 70.18
C VAL A 270 -2.12 -70.94 71.48
N VAL A 271 -2.02 -69.64 71.74
CA VAL A 271 -1.51 -69.13 73.05
C VAL A 271 -2.42 -69.53 74.21
N ASN A 272 -3.73 -69.66 74.00
CA ASN A 272 -4.66 -70.10 75.03
C ASN A 272 -4.59 -71.62 75.27
N SER A 273 -4.49 -72.47 74.24
CA SER A 273 -4.33 -73.92 74.46
C SER A 273 -3.03 -74.25 75.20
N VAL A 274 -1.91 -73.58 74.86
CA VAL A 274 -0.64 -73.71 75.59
C VAL A 274 -0.74 -73.22 77.05
N ARG A 275 -1.63 -72.26 77.35
CA ARG A 275 -1.92 -71.85 78.74
C ARG A 275 -2.75 -72.87 79.50
N GLU A 276 -3.66 -73.57 78.84
CA GLU A 276 -4.48 -74.63 79.44
C GLU A 276 -3.62 -75.87 79.75
N GLU A 277 -2.74 -76.30 78.83
CA GLU A 277 -1.73 -77.34 79.07
C GLU A 277 -0.78 -76.97 80.23
N LEU A 278 -0.39 -75.69 80.33
CA LEU A 278 0.41 -75.17 81.45
C LEU A 278 -0.37 -75.16 82.78
N HIS A 279 -1.71 -74.99 82.74
CA HIS A 279 -2.54 -75.06 83.93
C HIS A 279 -2.69 -76.51 84.44
N GLU A 280 -2.96 -77.46 83.54
CA GLU A 280 -3.06 -78.88 83.92
C GLU A 280 -1.74 -79.43 84.50
N SER A 281 -0.60 -79.08 83.89
CA SER A 281 0.72 -79.52 84.37
C SER A 281 1.03 -79.00 85.78
N ARG A 282 0.64 -77.77 86.11
CA ARG A 282 0.72 -77.24 87.49
C ARG A 282 -0.16 -78.03 88.46
N VAL A 283 -1.42 -78.29 88.11
CA VAL A 283 -2.34 -79.08 88.95
C VAL A 283 -1.82 -80.51 89.17
N ARG A 284 -1.15 -81.13 88.18
CA ARG A 284 -0.47 -82.43 88.35
C ARG A 284 0.71 -82.34 89.34
N ILE A 285 1.51 -81.27 89.27
CA ILE A 285 2.66 -81.05 90.17
C ILE A 285 2.21 -80.82 91.62
N ASP A 286 1.16 -80.02 91.84
CA ASP A 286 0.64 -79.74 93.19
C ASP A 286 0.08 -81.01 93.85
N ASN A 287 -0.64 -81.84 93.08
CA ASN A 287 -1.15 -83.13 93.55
C ASN A 287 -0.03 -84.11 93.92
N LEU A 288 1.00 -84.28 93.08
CA LEU A 288 2.15 -85.12 93.39
C LEU A 288 2.93 -84.60 94.60
N SER A 289 3.06 -83.27 94.73
CA SER A 289 3.71 -82.61 95.86
C SER A 289 2.95 -82.85 97.18
N SER A 290 1.62 -82.94 97.15
CA SER A 290 0.82 -83.31 98.34
C SER A 290 1.15 -84.73 98.84
N HIS A 291 1.30 -85.69 97.92
CA HIS A 291 1.58 -87.11 98.24
C HIS A 291 3.04 -87.32 98.69
N LEU A 292 3.97 -86.53 98.18
CA LEU A 292 5.38 -86.57 98.63
C LEU A 292 5.50 -86.05 100.08
N ASN A 293 4.74 -85.01 100.43
CA ASN A 293 4.74 -84.45 101.79
C ASN A 293 4.09 -85.35 102.85
N SER A 294 3.07 -86.15 102.53
CA SER A 294 2.50 -87.11 103.49
C SER A 294 3.49 -88.22 103.84
N LEU A 295 4.09 -88.86 102.82
CA LEU A 295 5.09 -89.92 103.00
C LEU A 295 6.34 -89.44 103.76
N LEU A 296 6.78 -88.20 103.55
CA LEU A 296 7.88 -87.60 104.31
C LEU A 296 7.57 -87.44 105.81
N ASN A 297 6.33 -87.15 106.17
CA ASN A 297 5.94 -87.01 107.58
C ASN A 297 5.81 -88.37 108.27
N GLU A 298 5.30 -89.40 107.58
CA GLU A 298 5.32 -90.78 108.09
C GLU A 298 6.77 -91.29 108.27
N SER A 299 7.65 -91.03 107.31
CA SER A 299 9.06 -91.44 107.39
C SER A 299 9.82 -90.79 108.56
N ARG A 300 9.46 -89.55 108.96
CA ARG A 300 10.04 -88.87 110.13
C ARG A 300 9.58 -89.52 111.44
N ALA A 301 8.27 -89.77 111.58
CA ALA A 301 7.71 -90.38 112.78
C ALA A 301 8.32 -91.76 113.10
N TRP A 302 8.70 -92.54 112.08
CA TRP A 302 9.44 -93.79 112.27
C TRP A 302 10.92 -93.60 112.65
N GLN A 303 11.57 -92.51 112.25
CA GLN A 303 12.96 -92.21 112.59
C GLN A 303 13.12 -91.76 114.04
N ASP A 304 12.29 -90.82 114.49
CA ASP A 304 12.29 -90.34 115.88
C ASP A 304 12.09 -91.52 116.86
N ARG A 305 11.19 -92.44 116.50
CA ARG A 305 10.86 -93.64 117.29
C ARG A 305 11.99 -94.67 117.38
N VAL A 306 12.94 -94.66 116.44
CA VAL A 306 14.15 -95.49 116.49
C VAL A 306 15.20 -94.83 117.40
N GLN A 307 15.40 -93.51 117.31
CA GLN A 307 16.35 -92.81 118.18
C GLN A 307 16.02 -92.94 119.67
N GLU A 308 14.72 -92.82 120.04
CA GLU A 308 14.28 -93.08 121.42
C GLU A 308 14.70 -94.47 121.94
N LEU A 309 14.72 -95.49 121.07
CA LEU A 309 15.08 -96.86 121.45
C LEU A 309 16.60 -97.11 121.46
N GLU A 310 17.36 -96.42 120.60
CA GLU A 310 18.83 -96.53 120.56
C GLU A 310 19.50 -95.88 121.78
N ASP A 311 19.02 -94.71 122.23
CA ASP A 311 19.60 -93.98 123.37
C ASP A 311 19.41 -94.74 124.69
N ASN A 312 18.21 -95.28 124.94
CA ASN A 312 17.94 -96.13 126.12
C ASN A 312 18.86 -97.37 126.17
N LEU A 313 19.09 -98.02 125.02
CA LEU A 313 20.04 -99.13 124.88
C LEU A 313 21.51 -98.69 125.06
N GLY A 314 21.81 -97.41 124.84
CA GLY A 314 23.11 -96.81 125.11
C GLY A 314 23.41 -96.72 126.61
N GLU A 315 22.48 -96.19 127.40
CA GLU A 315 22.66 -95.98 128.84
C GLU A 315 22.84 -97.30 129.61
N GLU A 316 22.01 -98.31 129.33
CA GLU A 316 22.16 -99.65 129.91
C GLU A 316 23.57 -100.21 129.64
N ARG A 317 24.03 -100.12 128.38
CA ARG A 317 25.36 -100.58 127.95
C ARG A 317 26.52 -99.80 128.59
N GLU A 318 26.31 -98.58 129.06
CA GLU A 318 27.32 -97.81 129.82
C GLU A 318 27.39 -98.27 131.29
N SER A 319 26.24 -98.59 131.91
CA SER A 319 26.17 -99.06 133.30
C SER A 319 26.95 -100.38 133.50
N TYR A 320 26.67 -101.38 132.67
CA TYR A 320 27.35 -102.69 132.72
C TYR A 320 28.86 -102.59 132.42
N ARG A 321 29.29 -101.67 131.54
CA ARG A 321 30.71 -101.47 131.22
C ARG A 321 31.52 -100.95 132.41
N LYS A 322 30.95 -100.09 133.25
CA LYS A 322 31.61 -99.55 134.46
C LYS A 322 31.89 -100.67 135.47
N ILE A 323 30.84 -101.41 135.84
CA ILE A 323 30.90 -102.55 136.78
C ILE A 323 31.93 -103.60 136.34
N LEU A 324 31.96 -103.94 135.04
CA LEU A 324 32.94 -104.90 134.51
C LEU A 324 34.39 -104.41 134.69
N SER A 325 34.63 -103.12 134.43
CA SER A 325 35.98 -102.53 134.46
C SER A 325 36.59 -102.44 135.87
N GLU A 326 35.77 -102.44 136.91
CA GLU A 326 36.22 -102.49 138.31
C GLU A 326 36.68 -103.90 138.68
N LYS A 327 35.89 -104.91 138.31
CA LYS A 327 36.23 -106.33 138.55
C LYS A 327 37.45 -106.81 137.76
N GLU A 328 37.75 -106.21 136.60
CA GLU A 328 38.98 -106.51 135.87
C GLU A 328 40.25 -105.96 136.56
N LYS A 329 40.17 -104.87 137.32
CA LYS A 329 41.32 -104.31 138.06
C LYS A 329 41.71 -105.20 139.24
N GLU A 330 40.73 -105.60 140.06
CA GLU A 330 40.91 -106.55 141.17
C GLU A 330 41.61 -107.84 140.71
N LEU A 331 41.22 -108.37 139.55
CA LEU A 331 41.80 -109.56 138.93
C LEU A 331 43.20 -109.35 138.29
N SER A 332 43.68 -108.12 138.20
CA SER A 332 45.02 -107.78 137.70
C SER A 332 46.04 -107.64 138.84
N GLU A 333 45.64 -107.02 139.96
CA GLU A 333 46.48 -106.82 141.14
C GLU A 333 46.88 -108.17 141.77
N ILE A 334 45.90 -109.08 141.93
CA ILE A 334 46.12 -110.45 142.44
C ILE A 334 47.08 -111.23 141.52
N ARG A 335 47.03 -111.03 140.19
CA ARG A 335 47.94 -111.71 139.25
C ARG A 335 49.37 -111.23 139.36
N ASN A 336 49.60 -109.94 139.60
CA ASN A 336 50.93 -109.37 139.67
C ASN A 336 51.68 -109.85 140.93
N GLN A 337 51.04 -109.76 142.11
CA GLN A 337 51.58 -110.29 143.37
C GLN A 337 51.98 -111.77 143.27
N MET A 338 51.15 -112.54 142.55
CA MET A 338 51.33 -113.98 142.35
C MET A 338 52.38 -114.33 141.28
N GLN A 339 52.78 -113.38 140.43
CA GLN A 339 53.89 -113.52 139.49
C GLN A 339 55.23 -113.11 140.11
N GLU A 340 55.22 -112.15 141.03
CA GLU A 340 56.40 -111.70 141.77
C GLU A 340 57.00 -112.87 142.58
N GLN A 341 56.18 -113.57 143.37
CA GLN A 341 56.59 -114.75 144.14
C GLN A 341 57.18 -115.89 143.29
N LEU A 342 56.77 -116.05 142.02
CA LEU A 342 57.35 -117.08 141.14
C LEU A 342 58.78 -116.76 140.72
N ASN A 343 59.12 -115.48 140.55
CA ASN A 343 60.47 -115.06 140.18
C ASN A 343 61.46 -115.30 141.33
N ASP A 344 61.01 -115.21 142.59
CA ASP A 344 61.83 -115.51 143.77
C ASP A 344 62.18 -117.01 143.85
N TYR A 345 61.22 -117.90 143.54
CA TYR A 345 61.48 -119.34 143.47
C TYR A 345 62.42 -119.73 142.32
N GLU A 346 62.31 -119.09 141.16
CA GLU A 346 63.23 -119.32 140.03
C GLU A 346 64.68 -118.88 140.37
N GLN A 347 64.85 -117.75 141.08
CA GLN A 347 66.17 -117.32 141.57
C GLN A 347 66.77 -118.29 142.61
N LEU A 348 65.97 -118.77 143.57
CA LEU A 348 66.44 -119.70 144.60
C LEU A 348 66.85 -121.05 144.01
N LEU A 349 66.16 -121.53 142.97
CA LEU A 349 66.54 -122.72 142.22
C LEU A 349 67.89 -122.55 141.48
N GLY A 350 68.16 -121.35 140.95
CA GLY A 350 69.44 -121.00 140.35
C GLY A 350 70.62 -121.11 141.33
N VAL A 351 70.46 -120.56 142.55
CA VAL A 351 71.46 -120.70 143.63
C VAL A 351 71.69 -122.17 144.00
N LYS A 352 70.61 -122.97 144.07
CA LYS A 352 70.68 -124.40 144.39
C LYS A 352 71.51 -125.17 143.35
N LEU A 353 71.34 -124.89 142.06
CA LEU A 353 72.09 -125.53 140.97
C LEU A 353 73.58 -125.19 140.98
N ALA A 354 73.96 -123.96 141.38
CA ALA A 354 75.37 -123.59 141.52
C ALA A 354 76.09 -124.44 142.60
N LEU A 355 75.45 -124.63 143.76
CA LEU A 355 76.00 -125.40 144.88
C LEU A 355 76.16 -126.91 144.55
N ASP A 356 75.27 -127.49 143.73
CA ASP A 356 75.42 -128.89 143.28
C ASP A 356 76.68 -129.09 142.40
N VAL A 357 77.09 -128.06 141.64
CA VAL A 357 78.32 -128.07 140.82
C VAL A 357 79.56 -127.97 141.70
N GLU A 358 79.55 -127.11 142.73
CA GLU A 358 80.66 -127.01 143.68
C GLU A 358 80.86 -128.31 144.47
N ILE A 359 79.79 -128.93 144.97
CA ILE A 359 79.87 -130.19 145.73
C ILE A 359 80.35 -131.36 144.86
N THR A 360 80.02 -131.37 143.56
CA THR A 360 80.56 -132.39 142.64
C THR A 360 82.03 -132.15 142.26
N ALA A 361 82.54 -130.92 142.38
CA ALA A 361 83.98 -130.66 142.34
C ALA A 361 84.69 -131.17 143.61
N TYR A 362 84.14 -130.92 144.81
CA TYR A 362 84.73 -131.40 146.07
C TYR A 362 84.81 -132.94 146.17
N ARG A 363 83.84 -133.67 145.60
CA ARG A 363 83.90 -135.15 145.54
C ARG A 363 85.13 -135.66 144.80
N LYS A 364 85.53 -135.02 143.69
CA LYS A 364 86.66 -135.44 142.85
C LYS A 364 88.04 -135.20 143.47
N LEU A 365 88.14 -134.47 144.57
CA LEU A 365 89.43 -134.16 145.22
C LEU A 365 89.79 -135.11 146.36
N LEU A 366 88.82 -135.88 146.87
CA LEU A 366 89.01 -136.88 147.94
C LEU A 366 89.02 -138.34 147.43
N GLU A 367 88.78 -138.57 146.15
CA GLU A 367 88.99 -139.86 145.47
C GLU A 367 90.49 -140.14 145.19
N GLY A 368 91.43 -139.43 145.83
CA GLY A 368 92.85 -139.36 145.40
C GLY A 368 93.98 -139.58 146.42
N GLU A 369 93.74 -139.63 147.75
CA GLU A 369 94.83 -139.69 148.77
C GLU A 369 94.79 -140.92 149.71
N GLU A 370 93.66 -141.61 149.89
CA GLU A 370 93.56 -142.85 150.69
C GLU A 370 92.55 -143.81 150.05
N GLU A 371 92.85 -145.01 149.54
CA GLU A 371 94.08 -145.81 149.40
C GLU A 371 94.78 -146.32 150.67
N ARG A 372 94.23 -146.13 151.88
CA ARG A 372 94.95 -146.55 153.10
C ARG A 372 94.18 -147.24 154.22
N LEU A 373 92.90 -146.92 154.48
CA LEU A 373 92.24 -147.36 155.72
C LEU A 373 90.84 -148.00 155.52
N LYS A 374 90.63 -149.12 156.23
CA LYS A 374 89.45 -150.00 156.16
C LYS A 374 88.23 -149.44 156.92
N ILE A 375 87.58 -148.40 156.42
CA ILE A 375 86.37 -147.77 157.01
C ILE A 375 85.32 -147.62 155.88
N SER A 376 84.05 -148.06 155.92
CA SER A 376 83.03 -148.30 156.97
C SER A 376 82.08 -147.11 157.25
N SER A 377 80.83 -147.42 157.59
CA SER A 377 79.65 -146.55 157.88
C SER A 377 78.71 -146.20 156.68
N ILE A 378 77.37 -146.41 156.64
CA ILE A 378 76.26 -146.60 157.64
C ILE A 378 75.76 -145.25 158.23
N PRO A 379 74.45 -144.93 158.45
CA PRO A 379 73.16 -145.30 157.77
C PRO A 379 72.10 -144.13 157.69
N SER A 380 70.81 -144.44 157.41
CA SER A 380 69.57 -143.75 157.95
C SER A 380 69.23 -142.28 157.55
N SER A 381 68.01 -141.71 157.74
CA SER A 381 66.61 -142.22 157.91
C SER A 381 65.53 -141.08 157.90
N ARG A 382 64.23 -141.43 157.70
CA ARG A 382 62.98 -140.80 158.26
C ARG A 382 62.34 -139.46 157.72
N VAL A 383 61.08 -139.58 157.22
CA VAL A 383 59.79 -138.93 157.68
C VAL A 383 59.36 -137.45 157.33
N THR A 384 58.22 -137.31 156.60
CA THR A 384 57.25 -136.14 156.48
C THR A 384 57.69 -134.83 155.76
N VAL A 385 56.87 -133.80 155.41
CA VAL A 385 55.48 -133.33 155.76
C VAL A 385 54.67 -132.76 154.52
N SER A 386 53.66 -131.86 154.68
CA SER A 386 52.73 -131.36 153.61
C SER A 386 52.23 -129.88 153.73
N ARG A 387 51.94 -129.19 152.58
CA ARG A 387 51.06 -127.98 152.34
C ARG A 387 51.04 -127.53 150.83
N ALA A 388 50.42 -126.39 150.41
CA ALA A 388 49.97 -126.12 149.00
C ALA A 388 50.11 -124.65 148.43
N SER A 389 50.11 -124.43 147.08
CA SER A 389 50.01 -123.12 146.35
C SER A 389 49.75 -123.17 144.78
N SER A 390 50.25 -122.23 143.91
CA SER A 390 49.70 -121.74 142.57
C SER A 390 50.76 -121.63 141.38
N SER A 391 50.71 -121.00 140.15
CA SER A 391 49.94 -119.87 139.49
C SER A 391 50.05 -119.66 137.91
N ARG A 392 50.17 -118.39 137.38
CA ARG A 392 50.31 -117.81 135.97
C ARG A 392 49.05 -117.32 135.13
N SER A 393 49.19 -116.85 133.84
CA SER A 393 48.27 -115.87 133.09
C SER A 393 47.85 -116.27 131.60
N VAL A 394 47.31 -115.53 130.58
CA VAL A 394 47.33 -114.12 130.01
C VAL A 394 46.08 -113.71 129.10
N ARG A 395 46.10 -112.66 128.21
CA ARG A 395 44.96 -112.01 127.41
C ARG A 395 45.39 -111.23 126.08
N THR A 396 44.67 -111.16 124.91
CA THR A 396 43.56 -110.29 124.29
C THR A 396 43.86 -108.76 123.99
N THR A 397 43.41 -107.92 122.99
CA THR A 397 42.26 -107.70 122.00
C THR A 397 42.71 -106.97 120.64
N LYS A 398 42.14 -106.01 119.79
CA LYS A 398 40.98 -105.02 119.69
C LYS A 398 40.87 -104.18 118.31
N ALA A 399 39.66 -103.82 117.77
CA ALA A 399 39.16 -102.50 117.12
C ALA A 399 39.25 -101.95 115.58
N LYS A 400 38.10 -101.38 115.01
CA LYS A 400 37.78 -100.08 114.20
C LYS A 400 37.73 -99.77 112.60
N ARG A 401 36.60 -99.13 112.05
CA ARG A 401 36.34 -97.92 111.05
C ARG A 401 36.07 -97.85 109.43
N LYS A 402 34.86 -97.32 108.94
CA LYS A 402 34.28 -96.25 107.90
C LYS A 402 34.57 -95.85 106.34
N ARG A 403 33.51 -95.62 105.43
CA ARG A 403 33.11 -94.82 104.10
C ARG A 403 33.83 -94.84 102.66
N THR A 404 33.48 -94.24 101.42
CA THR A 404 32.86 -92.95 100.77
C THR A 404 32.36 -93.02 99.21
N ASP A 405 32.02 -91.93 98.39
CA ASP A 405 31.03 -91.83 97.19
C ASP A 405 31.12 -90.64 96.04
N VAL A 406 30.29 -90.54 94.90
CA VAL A 406 29.85 -89.38 93.88
C VAL A 406 30.07 -89.36 92.24
N GLU A 407 29.35 -88.50 91.36
CA GLU A 407 28.91 -88.48 89.83
C GLU A 407 29.62 -87.58 88.64
N GLU A 408 29.26 -87.15 87.34
CA GLU A 408 28.09 -86.49 86.49
C GLU A 408 28.08 -86.42 84.82
N SER A 409 27.58 -85.38 83.99
CA SER A 409 27.04 -85.29 82.47
C SER A 409 27.76 -84.47 81.25
N GLU A 410 27.35 -83.95 79.98
CA GLU A 410 26.18 -83.66 78.94
C GLU A 410 26.55 -83.26 77.37
N ALA A 411 25.69 -82.80 76.33
CA ALA A 411 25.96 -82.46 74.80
C ALA A 411 24.89 -81.79 73.71
N SER A 412 25.23 -81.22 72.46
CA SER A 412 24.36 -80.66 71.25
C SER A 412 25.09 -80.15 69.87
N SER A 413 24.70 -79.60 68.62
CA SER A 413 23.61 -79.28 67.53
C SER A 413 24.22 -78.75 66.08
N SER A 414 23.74 -78.18 64.87
CA SER A 414 22.54 -77.85 63.90
C SER A 414 22.87 -77.14 62.43
N VAL A 415 21.93 -76.70 61.46
CA VAL A 415 21.96 -75.67 60.22
C VAL A 415 22.03 -76.13 58.62
N SER A 416 21.72 -75.56 57.34
CA SER A 416 21.08 -74.40 56.45
C SER A 416 20.79 -74.61 54.82
N ILE A 417 20.51 -73.58 53.88
CA ILE A 417 20.01 -73.59 52.36
C ILE A 417 20.57 -72.50 51.27
N SER A 418 20.60 -72.67 49.89
CA SER A 418 20.44 -71.62 48.72
C SER A 418 20.61 -72.03 47.15
N HIS A 419 20.79 -71.11 46.12
CA HIS A 419 20.43 -71.19 44.61
C HIS A 419 21.46 -70.67 43.50
N SER A 420 21.32 -70.96 42.15
CA SER A 420 21.99 -70.27 40.95
C SER A 420 21.50 -70.66 39.48
N ALA A 421 21.86 -69.92 38.36
CA ALA A 421 21.71 -70.32 36.89
C ALA A 421 22.34 -69.36 35.79
N SER A 422 22.60 -69.80 34.53
CA SER A 422 22.93 -69.01 33.29
C SER A 422 22.79 -69.80 31.94
N ALA A 423 22.76 -69.16 30.73
CA ALA A 423 22.67 -69.85 29.41
C ALA A 423 23.03 -69.00 28.14
N THR A 424 23.14 -69.62 26.95
CA THR A 424 23.52 -69.02 25.62
C THR A 424 22.58 -69.42 24.46
N GLY A 425 22.36 -68.57 23.45
CA GLY A 425 21.55 -68.88 22.25
C GLY A 425 21.60 -67.81 21.13
N ASN A 426 20.78 -67.96 20.07
CA ASN A 426 20.82 -67.20 18.80
C ASN A 426 20.50 -65.68 18.89
N VAL A 427 20.37 -65.12 20.09
CA VAL A 427 20.17 -63.69 20.34
C VAL A 427 21.30 -63.24 21.26
N SER A 428 22.22 -62.43 20.75
CA SER A 428 23.34 -61.91 21.53
C SER A 428 22.91 -60.68 22.33
N ILE A 429 23.18 -60.70 23.63
CA ILE A 429 23.15 -59.50 24.47
C ILE A 429 24.44 -58.73 24.17
N GLU A 430 24.36 -57.66 23.37
CA GLU A 430 25.56 -56.86 23.04
C GLU A 430 25.98 -55.94 24.20
N GLU A 431 25.04 -55.51 25.05
CA GLU A 431 25.30 -54.69 26.25
C GLU A 431 24.18 -54.83 27.29
N ILE A 432 24.53 -54.69 28.57
CA ILE A 432 23.59 -54.64 29.71
C ILE A 432 23.75 -53.28 30.39
N ASP A 433 22.63 -52.62 30.68
CA ASP A 433 22.60 -51.40 31.48
C ASP A 433 22.99 -51.69 32.94
N ILE A 434 23.95 -50.94 33.49
CA ILE A 434 24.56 -51.22 34.80
C ILE A 434 23.54 -51.01 35.94
N ASP A 435 22.54 -50.16 35.73
CA ASP A 435 21.40 -49.94 36.64
C ASP A 435 20.20 -50.88 36.38
N GLY A 436 20.35 -51.86 35.48
CA GLY A 436 19.48 -53.04 35.38
C GLY A 436 18.05 -52.82 34.83
N LYS A 437 17.76 -51.69 34.17
CA LYS A 437 16.38 -51.33 33.78
C LYS A 437 15.95 -51.80 32.39
N PHE A 438 16.89 -52.16 31.52
CA PHE A 438 16.59 -52.79 30.23
C PHE A 438 17.77 -53.65 29.74
N ILE A 439 17.48 -54.60 28.85
CA ILE A 439 18.48 -55.42 28.15
C ILE A 439 18.27 -55.20 26.65
N ARG A 440 19.33 -54.82 25.91
CA ARG A 440 19.24 -54.63 24.47
C ARG A 440 19.54 -55.94 23.75
N LEU A 441 18.48 -56.64 23.34
CA LEU A 441 18.57 -57.90 22.60
C LEU A 441 18.71 -57.65 21.10
N LYS A 442 19.75 -58.20 20.48
CA LYS A 442 19.98 -58.14 19.04
C LYS A 442 19.77 -59.52 18.42
N ASN A 443 18.78 -59.61 17.55
CA ASN A 443 18.48 -60.82 16.81
C ASN A 443 19.31 -60.85 15.51
N ASN A 444 20.24 -61.79 15.40
CA ASN A 444 21.13 -61.92 14.23
C ASN A 444 20.57 -62.93 13.19
N SER A 445 19.25 -63.13 13.13
CA SER A 445 18.61 -64.19 12.31
C SER A 445 18.38 -63.83 10.84
N GLU A 446 19.10 -62.86 10.28
CA GLU A 446 19.07 -62.51 8.85
C GLU A 446 20.50 -62.50 8.28
N GLN A 447 21.05 -63.71 8.09
CA GLN A 447 22.23 -63.98 7.26
C GLN A 447 22.16 -65.42 6.71
#